data_AF-A0A5R2MY00-F1
#
_entry.id   AF-A0A5R2MY00-F1
#
_cell.length_a   1.000
_cell.length_b   1.000
_cell.length_c   1.000
_cell.angle_alpha   90.00
_cell.angle_beta   90.00
_cell.angle_gamma   90.00
#
_symmetry.space_group_name_H-M   'P 1'
#
loop_
_entity.id
_entity.type
_entity.pdbx_description
1 polymer ?
#
loop_
_entity_poly.entity_id
_entity_poly.type
_entity_poly.pdbx_seq_one_letter_code
_entity_poly.pdbx_strand_id
1 'polypeptide(L)'
;ARFTLDALPGKQMSIDAELRNGDIDQGEARRLRQQLERESQLFGAMDGAMKFVKGDVIAGIVIILVNLIGGFAVGTLQHDMSLGDAAATYSLLTVGDGLVAQIPALLVAVAAGTMVTRVG
;
A
#
# COMPACT_ATOMS: atom_id res chain seq x y z
N ALA A 1 -1.14 6.62 9.39
CA ALA A 1 -2.30 6.99 8.54
C ALA A 1 -3.60 6.93 9.35
N ARG A 2 -4.05 5.75 9.81
CA ARG A 2 -5.31 5.61 10.58
C ARG A 2 -5.40 6.49 11.84
N PHE A 3 -4.34 6.55 12.64
CA PHE A 3 -4.26 7.44 13.81
C PHE A 3 -4.41 8.94 13.49
N THR A 4 -4.02 9.36 12.27
CA THR A 4 -4.15 10.77 11.85
C THR A 4 -5.58 11.07 11.37
N LEU A 5 -6.25 10.09 10.76
CA LEU A 5 -7.66 10.18 10.38
C LEU A 5 -8.58 10.20 11.60
N ASP A 6 -8.27 9.42 12.63
CA ASP A 6 -9.05 9.38 13.88
C ASP A 6 -8.98 10.71 14.65
N ALA A 7 -7.97 11.54 14.41
CA ALA A 7 -7.80 12.87 15.02
C ALA A 7 -8.48 14.01 14.23
N LEU A 8 -8.99 13.76 13.01
CA LEU A 8 -9.65 14.78 12.17
C LEU A 8 -10.88 15.43 12.85
N PRO A 9 -11.77 14.68 13.55
CA PRO A 9 -12.90 15.29 14.24
C PRO A 9 -12.45 16.23 15.36
N GLY A 10 -11.37 15.88 16.06
CA GLY A 10 -10.78 16.72 17.11
C GLY A 10 -10.21 18.02 16.56
N LYS A 11 -9.52 17.96 15.41
CA LYS A 11 -9.03 19.15 14.70
C LYS A 11 -10.15 20.03 14.13
N GLN A 12 -11.27 19.44 13.69
CA GLN A 12 -12.45 20.24 13.28
C GLN A 12 -13.06 20.96 14.48
N MET A 13 -13.25 20.24 15.60
CA MET A 13 -13.79 20.84 16.82
C MET A 13 -12.90 21.92 17.41
N SER A 14 -11.57 21.83 17.30
CA SER A 14 -10.68 22.91 17.75
C SER A 14 -10.83 24.18 16.89
N ILE A 15 -10.95 24.05 15.57
CA ILE A 15 -11.22 25.18 14.67
C ILE A 15 -12.58 25.82 15.02
N ASP A 16 -13.60 25.01 15.31
CA ASP A 16 -14.92 25.51 15.67
C ASP A 16 -14.91 26.23 17.04
N ALA A 17 -14.11 25.73 17.98
CA ALA A 17 -13.93 26.37 19.29
C ALA A 17 -13.18 27.70 19.18
N GLU A 18 -12.09 27.75 18.41
CA GLU A 18 -11.32 28.98 18.16
C GLU A 18 -12.17 30.04 17.44
N LEU A 19 -13.00 29.64 16.46
CA LEU A 19 -13.93 30.54 15.78
C LEU A 19 -15.00 31.08 16.73
N ARG A 20 -15.50 30.23 17.64
CA ARG A 20 -16.52 30.62 18.63
C ARG A 20 -15.95 31.54 19.71
N ASN A 21 -14.68 31.38 20.06
CA ASN A 21 -13.98 32.23 21.02
C ASN A 21 -13.54 33.58 20.41
N GLY A 22 -13.60 33.71 19.09
CA GLY A 22 -13.17 34.91 18.37
C GLY A 22 -11.66 35.01 18.14
N ASP A 23 -10.91 33.93 18.42
CA ASP A 23 -9.46 33.85 18.21
C ASP A 23 -9.12 33.81 16.70
N ILE A 24 -10.04 33.31 15.88
CA ILE A 24 -9.93 33.26 14.41
C ILE A 24 -11.18 33.81 13.73
N ASP A 25 -11.01 34.37 12.53
CA ASP A 25 -12.08 34.86 11.66
C ASP A 25 -12.72 33.71 10.84
N GLN A 26 -13.95 33.91 10.34
CA GLN A 26 -14.62 33.05 9.37
C GLN A 26 -13.74 32.70 8.14
N GLY A 27 -13.00 33.67 7.61
CA GLY A 27 -12.07 33.47 6.50
C GLY A 27 -10.93 32.51 6.87
N GLU A 28 -10.30 32.72 8.03
CA GLU A 28 -9.25 31.85 8.56
C GLU A 28 -9.77 30.43 8.87
N ALA A 29 -10.91 30.32 9.54
CA ALA A 29 -11.56 29.04 9.83
C ALA A 29 -11.89 28.25 8.56
N ARG A 30 -12.35 28.93 7.50
CA ARG A 30 -12.60 28.30 6.20
C ARG A 30 -11.31 27.80 5.54
N ARG A 31 -10.21 28.56 5.64
CA ARG A 31 -8.89 28.15 5.13
C ARG A 31 -8.36 26.92 5.88
N LEU A 32 -8.47 26.90 7.21
CA LEU A 32 -8.04 25.78 8.06
C LEU A 32 -8.84 24.52 7.78
N ARG A 33 -10.17 24.62 7.64
CA ARG A 33 -11.03 23.49 7.25
C ARG A 33 -10.65 22.92 5.88
N GLN A 34 -10.36 23.77 4.89
CA GLN A 34 -9.90 23.33 3.56
C GLN A 34 -8.52 22.65 3.59
N GLN A 35 -7.62 23.06 4.49
CA GLN A 35 -6.34 22.38 4.68
C GLN A 35 -6.56 21.00 5.33
N LEU A 36 -7.43 20.94 6.33
CA LEU A 36 -7.78 19.70 7.03
C LEU A 36 -8.47 18.68 6.10
N GLU A 37 -9.32 19.16 5.20
CA GLU A 37 -9.96 18.33 4.18
C GLU A 37 -8.95 17.74 3.20
N ARG A 38 -7.97 18.53 2.74
CA ARG A 38 -6.86 18.04 1.91
C ARG A 38 -5.98 17.03 2.66
N GLU A 39 -5.69 17.28 3.94
CA GLU A 39 -4.96 16.35 4.81
C GLU A 39 -5.72 15.01 4.92
N SER A 40 -7.04 15.06 5.14
CA SER A 40 -7.93 13.89 5.18
C SER A 40 -7.90 13.09 3.87
N GLN A 41 -8.03 13.76 2.73
CA GLN A 41 -7.99 13.11 1.41
C GLN A 41 -6.65 12.42 1.16
N LEU A 42 -5.53 13.08 1.50
CA LEU A 42 -4.19 12.50 1.38
C LEU A 42 -4.03 11.24 2.26
N PHE A 43 -4.42 11.32 3.52
CA PHE A 43 -4.32 10.17 4.44
C PHE A 43 -5.31 9.06 4.10
N GLY A 44 -6.48 9.39 3.55
CA GLY A 44 -7.45 8.42 3.03
C GLY A 44 -6.90 7.68 1.80
N ALA A 45 -6.29 8.40 0.86
CA ALA A 45 -5.62 7.81 -0.29
C ALA A 45 -4.44 6.91 0.15
N MET A 46 -3.65 7.35 1.14
CA MET A 46 -2.57 6.54 1.73
C MET A 46 -3.07 5.25 2.40
N ASP A 47 -4.18 5.30 3.16
CA ASP A 47 -4.75 4.10 3.78
C ASP A 47 -5.25 3.09 2.73
N GLY A 48 -5.85 3.59 1.65
CA GLY A 48 -6.22 2.78 0.49
C GLY A 48 -5.02 2.09 -0.14
N ALA A 49 -3.98 2.85 -0.51
CA ALA A 49 -2.75 2.31 -1.09
C ALA A 49 -2.07 1.27 -0.18
N MET A 50 -2.03 1.51 1.14
CA MET A 50 -1.46 0.59 2.12
C MET A 50 -2.22 -0.75 2.19
N LYS A 51 -3.55 -0.76 2.00
CA LYS A 51 -4.33 -2.01 1.94
C LYS A 51 -3.98 -2.84 0.69
N PHE A 52 -3.79 -2.19 -0.47
CA PHE A 52 -3.37 -2.88 -1.70
C PHE A 52 -1.97 -3.48 -1.55
N VAL A 53 -1.00 -2.72 -1.04
CA VAL A 53 0.37 -3.22 -0.80
C VAL A 53 0.35 -4.39 0.18
N LYS A 54 -0.46 -4.32 1.23
CA LYS A 54 -0.57 -5.41 2.20
C LYS A 54 -1.13 -6.70 1.58
N GLY A 55 -2.09 -6.59 0.66
CA GLY A 55 -2.62 -7.75 -0.08
C GLY A 55 -1.57 -8.39 -0.99
N ASP A 56 -0.81 -7.57 -1.71
CA ASP A 56 0.25 -8.01 -2.61
C ASP A 56 1.38 -8.75 -1.88
N VAL A 57 1.79 -8.24 -0.70
CA VAL A 57 2.78 -8.91 0.16
C VAL A 57 2.31 -10.29 0.61
N ILE A 58 1.03 -10.44 0.96
CA ILE A 58 0.48 -11.75 1.38
C ILE A 58 0.48 -12.72 0.21
N ALA A 59 0.07 -12.29 -0.98
CA ALA A 59 0.09 -13.11 -2.19
C ALA A 59 1.51 -13.56 -2.55
N GLY A 60 2.49 -12.64 -2.49
CA GLY A 60 3.90 -12.95 -2.75
C GLY A 60 4.47 -14.01 -1.80
N ILE A 61 4.15 -13.93 -0.50
CA ILE A 61 4.58 -14.94 0.49
C ILE A 61 3.99 -16.32 0.17
N VAL A 62 2.71 -16.38 -0.22
CA VAL A 62 2.06 -17.65 -0.60
C VAL A 62 2.72 -18.25 -1.85
N ILE A 63 2.99 -17.42 -2.87
CA ILE A 63 3.66 -17.86 -4.10
C ILE A 63 5.04 -18.41 -3.81
N ILE A 64 5.83 -17.74 -2.96
CA ILE A 64 7.16 -18.22 -2.53
C ILE A 64 7.07 -19.60 -1.87
N LEU A 65 6.13 -19.79 -0.95
CA LEU A 65 5.94 -21.07 -0.27
C LEU A 65 5.54 -22.18 -1.24
N VAL A 66 4.64 -21.89 -2.18
CA VAL A 66 4.19 -22.87 -3.19
C VAL A 66 5.32 -23.22 -4.15
N ASN A 67 6.07 -22.23 -4.66
CA ASN A 67 7.17 -22.48 -5.58
C ASN A 67 8.31 -23.24 -4.90
N LEU A 68 8.61 -22.93 -3.64
CA LEU A 68 9.66 -23.63 -2.92
C LEU A 68 9.25 -25.07 -2.60
N ILE A 69 8.07 -25.31 -2.02
CA ILE A 69 7.62 -26.65 -1.61
C ILE A 69 7.23 -27.50 -2.83
N GLY A 70 6.41 -26.95 -3.73
CA GLY A 70 5.96 -27.62 -4.94
C GLY A 70 7.11 -27.86 -5.92
N GLY A 71 8.02 -26.88 -6.05
CA GLY A 71 9.23 -27.02 -6.83
C GLY A 71 10.15 -28.10 -6.29
N PHE A 72 10.42 -28.12 -4.98
CA PHE A 72 11.20 -29.20 -4.37
C PHE A 72 10.56 -30.58 -4.59
N ALA A 73 9.24 -30.70 -4.39
CA ALA A 73 8.54 -31.96 -4.57
C ALA A 73 8.60 -32.45 -6.03
N VAL A 74 8.37 -31.56 -7.01
CA VAL A 74 8.41 -31.92 -8.44
C VAL A 74 9.84 -32.18 -8.91
N GLY A 75 10.81 -31.38 -8.46
CA GLY A 75 12.22 -31.53 -8.82
C GLY A 75 12.83 -32.84 -8.31
N THR A 76 12.52 -33.21 -7.07
CA THR A 76 13.07 -34.43 -6.47
C THR A 76 12.28 -35.69 -6.83
N LEU A 77 10.94 -35.62 -6.96
CA LEU A 77 10.11 -36.80 -7.22
C LEU A 77 9.88 -37.10 -8.71
N GLN A 78 9.86 -36.09 -9.58
CA GLN A 78 9.59 -36.29 -11.02
C GLN A 78 10.81 -36.08 -11.91
N HIS A 79 11.75 -35.22 -11.52
CA HIS A 79 12.92 -34.89 -12.35
C HIS A 79 14.23 -35.52 -11.86
N ASP A 80 14.18 -36.35 -10.80
CA ASP A 80 15.34 -37.05 -10.20
C ASP A 80 16.51 -36.10 -9.87
N MET A 81 16.19 -34.82 -9.61
CA MET A 81 17.19 -33.79 -9.33
C MET A 81 17.71 -33.94 -7.91
N SER A 82 19.01 -33.68 -7.73
CA SER A 82 19.58 -33.62 -6.39
C SER A 82 18.89 -32.53 -5.57
N LEU A 83 18.79 -32.73 -4.25
CA LEU A 83 18.22 -31.74 -3.32
C LEU A 83 18.87 -30.35 -3.48
N GLY A 84 20.17 -30.29 -3.82
CA GLY A 84 20.88 -29.04 -4.05
C GLY A 84 20.50 -28.35 -5.36
N ASP A 85 20.37 -29.11 -6.45
CA ASP A 85 20.01 -28.55 -7.77
C ASP A 85 18.54 -28.11 -7.81
N ALA A 86 17.66 -28.86 -7.15
CA ALA A 86 16.26 -28.48 -6.97
C ALA A 86 16.16 -27.18 -6.15
N ALA A 87 16.90 -27.07 -5.04
CA ALA A 87 16.93 -25.86 -4.23
C ALA A 87 17.34 -24.63 -5.05
N ALA A 88 18.42 -24.73 -5.82
CA ALA A 88 18.94 -23.62 -6.61
C ALA A 88 17.99 -23.21 -7.74
N THR A 89 17.46 -24.18 -8.48
CA THR A 89 16.57 -23.94 -9.63
C THR A 89 15.26 -23.31 -9.21
N TYR A 90 14.58 -23.88 -8.21
CA TYR A 90 13.28 -23.37 -7.77
C TYR A 90 13.41 -22.08 -6.95
N SER A 91 14.53 -21.85 -6.26
CA SER A 91 14.81 -20.53 -5.68
C SER A 91 14.99 -19.47 -6.77
N LEU A 92 15.72 -19.78 -7.86
CA LEU A 92 15.89 -18.85 -8.97
C LEU A 92 14.57 -18.52 -9.67
N LEU A 93 13.73 -19.54 -9.92
CA LEU A 93 12.39 -19.36 -10.48
C LEU A 93 11.51 -18.50 -9.56
N THR A 94 11.57 -18.72 -8.25
CA THR A 94 10.82 -17.94 -7.25
C THR A 94 11.23 -16.47 -7.25
N VAL A 95 12.54 -16.19 -7.33
CA VAL A 95 13.05 -14.81 -7.44
C VAL A 95 12.58 -14.18 -8.76
N GLY A 96 12.62 -14.93 -9.86
CA GLY A 96 12.10 -14.49 -11.15
C GLY A 96 10.62 -14.11 -11.09
N ASP A 97 9.80 -14.92 -10.43
CA ASP A 97 8.35 -14.67 -10.27
C ASP A 97 8.09 -13.39 -9.45
N GLY A 98 8.88 -13.17 -8.39
CA GLY A 98 8.83 -11.93 -7.60
C GLY A 98 9.20 -10.68 -8.40
N LEU A 99 10.17 -10.78 -9.32
CA LEU A 99 10.55 -9.68 -10.22
C LEU A 99 9.48 -9.42 -11.28
N VAL A 100 8.84 -10.47 -11.81
CA VAL A 100 7.75 -10.33 -12.79
C VAL A 100 6.52 -9.68 -12.15
N ALA A 101 6.17 -10.08 -10.92
CA ALA A 101 5.04 -9.49 -10.18
C ALA A 101 5.18 -7.98 -9.92
N GLN A 102 6.41 -7.46 -9.91
CA GLN A 102 6.67 -6.03 -9.69
C GLN A 102 6.38 -5.15 -10.91
N ILE A 103 6.42 -5.70 -12.13
CA ILE A 103 6.16 -4.92 -13.35
C ILE A 103 4.71 -4.40 -13.38
N PRO A 104 3.67 -5.24 -13.20
CA PRO A 104 2.29 -4.77 -13.11
C PRO A 104 2.06 -3.82 -11.93
N ALA A 105 2.64 -4.11 -10.77
CA ALA A 105 2.49 -3.27 -9.58
C ALA A 105 3.00 -1.85 -9.82
N LEU A 106 4.15 -1.71 -10.50
CA LEU A 106 4.72 -0.42 -10.86
C LEU A 106 3.83 0.33 -11.87
N LEU A 107 3.27 -0.36 -12.86
CA LEU A 107 2.33 0.24 -13.82
C LEU A 107 1.06 0.75 -13.14
N VAL A 108 0.48 -0.02 -12.21
CA VAL A 108 -0.71 0.37 -11.44
C VAL A 108 -0.40 1.56 -10.53
N ALA A 109 0.76 1.57 -9.86
CA ALA A 109 1.18 2.68 -9.01
C ALA A 109 1.34 3.98 -9.81
N VAL A 110 1.97 3.92 -10.99
CA VAL A 110 2.09 5.08 -11.89
C VAL A 110 0.72 5.54 -12.38
N ALA A 111 -0.15 4.61 -12.81
CA ALA A 111 -1.50 4.94 -13.26
C ALA A 111 -2.32 5.63 -12.14
N ALA A 112 -2.30 5.10 -10.92
CA ALA A 112 -2.97 5.70 -9.77
C ALA A 112 -2.40 7.08 -9.42
N GLY A 113 -1.07 7.26 -9.46
CA GLY A 113 -0.41 8.55 -9.25
C GLY A 113 -0.82 9.60 -10.29
N THR A 114 -0.91 9.21 -11.56
CA THR A 114 -1.41 10.11 -12.62
C THR A 114 -2.90 10.44 -12.48
N MET A 115 -3.72 9.53 -11.93
CA MET A 115 -5.14 9.78 -11.68
C MET A 115 -5.36 10.77 -10.53
N VAL A 116 -4.66 10.59 -9.41
CA VAL A 116 -4.74 11.50 -8.24
C VAL A 116 -4.37 12.93 -8.59
N THR A 117 -3.37 13.12 -9.44
CA THR A 117 -2.91 14.47 -9.85
C THR A 117 -3.81 15.16 -10.87
N ARG A 118 -4.76 14.44 -11.49
CA ARG A 118 -5.75 15.02 -12.42
C ARG A 118 -7.10 15.37 -11.79
N VAL A 119 -7.43 14.78 -10.65
CA VAL A 119 -8.75 14.90 -10.00
C VAL A 119 -8.71 15.85 -8.79
N GLY A 120 -7.52 16.30 -8.37
CA GLY A 120 -7.30 17.26 -7.28
C GLY A 120 -7.16 18.71 -7.74
#